data_AF-Q2NFT0-F1
#
_entry.id   AF-Q2NFT0-F1
#
_cell.length_a   1.000
_cell.length_b   1.000
_cell.length_c   1.000
_cell.angle_alpha   90.00
_cell.angle_beta   90.00
_cell.angle_gamma   90.00
#
_symmetry.space_group_name_H-M   'P 1'
#
loop_
_entity.id
_entity.type
_entity.pdbx_description
1 polymer ?
#
loop_
_entity_poly.entity_id
_entity_poly.type
_entity_poly.pdbx_seq_one_letter_code
_entity_poly.pdbx_strand_id
1 'polypeptide(L)'
;MGSNTFGVIGGCCAACVVVIFILAGIFGNYDDSSTDTVASVINNTTDDTIKPIDFNPTNFTFIYSNSNTSKYKGDLGLKYAYCTNSIDNTTCLLLKEYVRGLAYASNGTFEFKDNLSMVPAPHSRNDSNYTVNEIYYSNGTLIEKLLIEDEDLTLEEREYFQDYEGQKEAYYNKKQQDKLDAIEDRQFDEYNYQTSPKTQRGIIYGPNGMSYYRSF
;
A
#
# COMPACT_ATOMS: atom_id res chain seq x y z
N MET A 1 -66.79 6.55 -27.02
CA MET A 1 -66.75 6.64 -28.50
C MET A 1 -65.58 7.53 -28.88
N GLY A 2 -64.68 7.00 -29.71
CA GLY A 2 -63.72 7.76 -30.53
C GLY A 2 -62.37 8.10 -29.89
N SER A 3 -61.31 7.37 -30.27
CA SER A 3 -60.10 8.00 -30.83
C SER A 3 -59.19 6.96 -31.51
N ASN A 4 -59.23 7.00 -32.83
CA ASN A 4 -58.20 6.85 -33.86
C ASN A 4 -56.85 6.16 -33.56
N THR A 5 -56.57 5.24 -34.48
CA THR A 5 -55.37 4.50 -34.87
C THR A 5 -54.10 5.35 -35.01
N PHE A 6 -52.97 4.83 -34.51
CA PHE A 6 -51.65 4.85 -35.18
C PHE A 6 -50.79 3.74 -34.56
N GLY A 7 -50.28 2.83 -35.38
CA GLY A 7 -49.26 1.86 -34.98
C GLY A 7 -47.91 2.26 -35.57
N VAL A 8 -46.82 2.05 -34.82
CA VAL A 8 -45.46 1.75 -35.32
C VAL A 8 -44.72 0.96 -34.23
N ILE A 9 -44.14 -0.15 -34.65
CA ILE A 9 -43.19 -1.03 -33.94
C ILE A 9 -41.80 -0.40 -34.01
N GLY A 10 -41.03 -0.40 -32.93
CA GLY A 10 -39.62 0.02 -32.97
C GLY A 10 -38.87 -0.25 -31.67
N GLY A 11 -38.37 -1.47 -31.51
CA GLY A 11 -37.29 -1.76 -30.55
C GLY A 11 -35.93 -1.41 -31.16
N CYS A 12 -35.09 -0.72 -30.39
CA CYS A 12 -33.73 -0.38 -30.80
C CYS A 12 -32.69 -1.24 -30.06
N CYS A 13 -31.98 -2.03 -30.86
CA CYS A 13 -30.57 -2.47 -30.83
C CYS A 13 -29.58 -1.41 -30.27
N ALA A 14 -28.29 -1.62 -29.97
CA ALA A 14 -27.35 -2.73 -29.94
C ALA A 14 -26.05 -2.21 -29.28
N ALA A 15 -25.18 -3.15 -28.92
CA ALA A 15 -23.75 -3.06 -28.57
C ALA A 15 -22.99 -1.75 -28.89
N CYS A 16 -22.34 -1.17 -27.88
CA CYS A 16 -21.30 -0.16 -28.05
C CYS A 16 -19.95 -0.85 -28.34
N VAL A 17 -19.54 -0.80 -29.60
CA VAL A 17 -18.21 -1.17 -30.10
C VAL A 17 -17.26 0.01 -29.90
N VAL A 18 -16.11 -0.23 -29.29
CA VAL A 18 -15.01 0.74 -29.14
C VAL A 18 -14.37 0.99 -30.51
N VAL A 19 -14.33 2.27 -30.90
CA VAL A 19 -13.80 2.77 -32.17
C VAL A 19 -12.29 2.91 -32.09
N ILE A 20 -11.56 2.15 -32.91
CA ILE A 20 -10.14 2.38 -33.22
C ILE A 20 -10.08 3.20 -34.51
N PHE A 21 -9.52 4.40 -34.44
CA PHE A 21 -9.23 5.22 -35.62
C PHE A 21 -7.98 4.68 -36.33
N ILE A 22 -8.16 4.08 -37.51
CA ILE A 22 -7.09 3.87 -38.49
C ILE A 22 -7.28 4.89 -39.60
N LEU A 23 -6.45 5.92 -39.61
CA LEU A 23 -6.25 6.79 -40.78
C LEU A 23 -5.27 6.09 -41.72
N ALA A 24 -5.76 5.63 -42.86
CA ALA A 24 -4.94 5.14 -43.97
C ALA A 24 -5.11 6.03 -45.20
N GLY A 25 -3.99 6.31 -45.86
CA GLY A 25 -3.88 6.83 -47.23
C GLY A 25 -3.03 8.11 -47.32
N ILE A 26 -2.13 8.33 -48.27
CA ILE A 26 -1.75 7.67 -49.55
C ILE A 26 -0.34 8.25 -49.87
N PHE A 27 0.69 7.51 -50.30
CA PHE A 27 1.15 7.35 -51.70
C PHE A 27 2.52 6.63 -51.75
N GLY A 28 2.71 5.73 -52.74
CA GLY A 28 4.00 5.56 -53.42
C GLY A 28 4.66 4.16 -53.38
N ASN A 29 4.65 3.47 -54.53
CA ASN A 29 5.38 2.24 -54.89
C ASN A 29 6.85 2.17 -54.41
N TYR A 30 7.31 0.96 -54.03
CA TYR A 30 8.30 0.16 -54.79
C TYR A 30 8.54 -1.20 -54.10
N ASP A 31 8.46 -2.29 -54.88
CA ASP A 31 9.02 -3.61 -54.54
C ASP A 31 10.55 -3.50 -54.39
N ASP A 32 11.14 -4.09 -53.35
CA ASP A 32 12.15 -5.14 -53.53
C ASP A 32 12.46 -5.88 -52.22
N SER A 33 12.77 -7.16 -52.41
CA SER A 33 13.18 -8.16 -51.44
C SER A 33 14.50 -7.78 -50.74
N SER A 34 14.49 -7.65 -49.42
CA SER A 34 15.59 -8.18 -48.59
C SER A 34 15.10 -8.43 -47.16
N THR A 35 15.08 -9.70 -46.80
CA THR A 35 15.10 -10.18 -45.42
C THR A 35 16.27 -9.58 -44.68
N ASP A 36 16.03 -8.58 -43.83
CA ASP A 36 16.93 -8.27 -42.72
C ASP A 36 16.11 -8.26 -41.43
N THR A 37 16.41 -9.28 -40.63
CA THR A 37 16.03 -9.45 -39.23
C THR A 37 16.34 -8.19 -38.43
N VAL A 38 15.36 -7.30 -38.31
CA VAL A 38 15.29 -6.26 -37.29
C VAL A 38 14.00 -6.44 -36.48
N ALA A 39 13.77 -7.67 -36.02
CA ALA A 39 12.78 -7.97 -34.98
C ALA A 39 13.47 -8.26 -33.64
N SER A 40 14.60 -7.59 -33.37
CA SER A 40 15.34 -7.73 -32.12
C SER A 40 15.52 -6.42 -31.37
N VAL A 41 14.58 -5.46 -31.49
CA VAL A 41 14.53 -4.31 -30.58
C VAL A 41 13.07 -3.85 -30.43
N ILE A 42 12.20 -4.73 -29.95
CA ILE A 42 10.89 -4.31 -29.42
C ILE A 42 10.78 -4.87 -28.01
N ASN A 43 11.21 -4.04 -27.06
CA ASN A 43 10.74 -3.95 -25.69
C ASN A 43 10.78 -5.24 -24.85
N ASN A 44 11.99 -5.72 -24.54
CA ASN A 44 12.24 -6.28 -23.21
C ASN A 44 12.35 -5.12 -22.21
N THR A 45 11.22 -4.47 -21.93
CA THR A 45 11.02 -3.81 -20.65
C THR A 45 10.05 -4.72 -19.93
N THR A 46 10.59 -5.74 -19.24
CA THR A 46 9.85 -6.50 -18.26
C THR A 46 9.29 -5.48 -17.28
N ASP A 47 8.00 -5.22 -17.41
CA ASP A 47 7.20 -4.69 -16.33
C ASP A 47 7.29 -5.75 -15.23
N ASP A 48 8.26 -5.61 -14.32
CA ASP A 48 8.43 -6.44 -13.12
C ASP A 48 7.31 -6.11 -12.10
N THR A 49 6.07 -6.02 -12.58
CA THR A 49 4.89 -6.01 -11.74
C THR A 49 4.81 -7.38 -11.10
N ILE A 50 5.14 -7.42 -9.81
CA ILE A 50 4.99 -8.62 -8.99
C ILE A 50 3.54 -9.08 -9.12
N LYS A 51 3.34 -10.22 -9.78
CA LYS A 51 1.99 -10.73 -10.02
C LYS A 51 1.38 -11.22 -8.71
N PRO A 52 0.08 -10.98 -8.49
CA PRO A 52 -0.65 -11.63 -7.42
C PRO A 52 -0.49 -13.15 -7.52
N ILE A 53 -0.30 -13.80 -6.38
CA ILE A 53 -0.24 -15.26 -6.24
C ILE A 53 -1.36 -15.73 -5.33
N ASP A 54 -1.83 -16.96 -5.53
CA ASP A 54 -2.89 -17.53 -4.70
C ASP A 54 -2.42 -17.65 -3.24
N PHE A 55 -3.31 -17.29 -2.32
CA PHE A 55 -3.02 -17.17 -0.91
C PHE A 55 -4.12 -17.83 -0.07
N ASN A 56 -3.75 -18.88 0.66
CA ASN A 56 -4.61 -19.52 1.64
C ASN A 56 -3.87 -19.60 2.98
N PRO A 57 -3.93 -18.53 3.79
CA PRO A 57 -3.16 -18.44 5.03
C PRO A 57 -3.71 -19.34 6.11
N THR A 58 -2.82 -20.13 6.71
CA THR A 58 -3.11 -21.08 7.79
C THR A 58 -2.01 -21.02 8.84
N ASN A 59 -2.19 -21.70 9.98
CA ASN A 59 -1.16 -21.85 11.02
C ASN A 59 -0.55 -20.52 11.49
N PHE A 60 -1.41 -19.56 11.82
CA PHE A 60 -0.96 -18.25 12.27
C PHE A 60 -0.13 -18.34 13.55
N THR A 61 0.94 -17.55 13.60
CA THR A 61 1.72 -17.27 14.80
C THR A 61 1.81 -15.76 14.97
N PHE A 62 1.10 -15.24 15.96
CA PHE A 62 1.06 -13.82 16.30
C PHE A 62 2.19 -13.49 17.27
N ILE A 63 2.99 -12.48 16.93
CA ILE A 63 4.15 -12.04 17.69
C ILE A 63 3.76 -10.78 18.46
N TYR A 64 3.63 -10.92 19.77
CA TYR A 64 3.40 -9.81 20.68
C TYR A 64 4.71 -9.40 21.36
N SER A 65 4.73 -8.21 21.95
CA SER A 65 5.91 -7.66 22.62
C SER A 65 6.47 -8.56 23.72
N ASN A 66 5.62 -9.34 24.37
CA ASN A 66 5.97 -10.16 25.53
C ASN A 66 5.76 -11.67 25.31
N SER A 67 5.18 -12.11 24.18
CA SER A 67 4.85 -13.52 23.95
C SER A 67 4.49 -13.82 22.50
N ASN A 68 4.58 -15.09 22.10
CA ASN A 68 4.07 -15.57 20.82
C ASN A 68 2.88 -16.50 21.06
N THR A 69 1.89 -16.49 20.17
CA THR A 69 0.65 -17.28 20.32
C THR A 69 0.07 -17.64 18.96
N SER A 70 -0.58 -18.80 18.86
CA SER A 70 -1.34 -19.19 17.66
C SER A 70 -2.75 -18.60 17.60
N LYS A 71 -3.20 -17.97 18.69
CA LYS A 71 -4.50 -17.31 18.78
C LYS A 71 -4.34 -15.80 18.76
N TYR A 72 -5.12 -15.12 17.92
CA TYR A 72 -5.23 -13.67 17.93
C TYR A 72 -5.87 -13.20 19.23
N LYS A 73 -5.27 -12.21 19.88
CA LYS A 73 -5.72 -11.65 21.17
C LYS A 73 -6.05 -10.17 21.08
N GLY A 74 -6.26 -9.66 19.88
CA GLY A 74 -6.36 -8.22 19.62
C GLY A 74 -5.02 -7.58 19.31
N ASP A 75 -5.03 -6.25 19.24
CA ASP A 75 -3.92 -5.45 18.73
C ASP A 75 -2.88 -5.05 19.77
N LEU A 76 -3.22 -4.99 21.06
CA LEU A 76 -2.31 -4.45 22.07
C LEU A 76 -1.01 -5.24 22.15
N GLY A 77 0.08 -4.55 21.83
CA GLY A 77 1.43 -5.11 21.84
C GLY A 77 1.72 -6.05 20.68
N LEU A 78 0.82 -6.20 19.69
CA LEU A 78 1.07 -6.95 18.46
C LEU A 78 2.15 -6.25 17.65
N LYS A 79 3.13 -7.03 17.17
CA LYS A 79 4.20 -6.54 16.31
C LYS A 79 3.95 -6.92 14.85
N TYR A 80 3.70 -8.20 14.62
CA TYR A 80 3.44 -8.80 13.29
C TYR A 80 2.93 -10.23 13.50
N ALA A 81 2.56 -10.91 12.41
CA ALA A 81 2.23 -12.33 12.41
C ALA A 81 2.97 -13.07 11.30
N TYR A 82 3.21 -14.37 11.52
CA TYR A 82 3.55 -15.31 10.47
C TYR A 82 2.34 -16.20 10.17
N CYS A 83 2.21 -16.62 8.93
CA CYS A 83 1.30 -17.69 8.53
C CYS A 83 1.94 -18.56 7.46
N THR A 84 1.43 -19.78 7.29
CA THR A 84 1.78 -20.66 6.20
C THR A 84 0.77 -20.49 5.08
N ASN A 85 1.22 -20.20 3.85
CA ASN A 85 0.39 -20.36 2.68
C ASN A 85 0.24 -21.85 2.39
N SER A 86 -0.96 -22.41 2.57
CA SER A 86 -1.19 -23.85 2.45
C SER A 86 -1.08 -24.38 1.00
N ILE A 87 -1.06 -23.50 0.00
CA ILE A 87 -0.99 -23.85 -1.42
C ILE A 87 0.41 -24.33 -1.81
N ASP A 88 1.44 -23.62 -1.35
CA ASP A 88 2.85 -23.85 -1.70
C ASP A 88 3.75 -24.10 -0.48
N ASN A 89 3.15 -24.17 0.72
CA ASN A 89 3.82 -24.35 2.00
C ASN A 89 4.86 -23.26 2.33
N THR A 90 4.67 -22.05 1.78
CA THR A 90 5.57 -20.91 2.04
C THR A 90 5.21 -20.21 3.35
N THR A 91 6.22 -19.68 4.05
CA THR A 91 6.00 -18.84 5.25
C THR A 91 5.88 -17.38 4.82
N CYS A 92 4.79 -16.75 5.23
CA CYS A 92 4.46 -15.37 4.93
C CYS A 92 4.51 -14.51 6.20
N LEU A 93 5.13 -13.34 6.10
CA LEU A 93 5.13 -12.32 7.15
C LEU A 93 4.03 -11.28 6.86
N LEU A 94 3.19 -11.03 7.86
CA LEU A 94 2.13 -10.02 7.86
C LEU A 94 2.47 -8.93 8.87
N LEU A 95 2.58 -7.67 8.41
CA LEU A 95 2.68 -6.53 9.32
C LEU A 95 1.37 -6.33 10.09
N LYS A 96 1.43 -5.65 11.23
CA LYS A 96 0.29 -5.50 12.15
C LYS A 96 -0.96 -4.94 11.45
N GLU A 97 -0.81 -4.05 10.49
CA GLU A 97 -1.90 -3.40 9.77
C GLU A 97 -2.66 -4.39 8.88
N TYR A 98 -1.95 -5.34 8.25
CA TYR A 98 -2.57 -6.45 7.52
C TYR A 98 -3.22 -7.44 8.47
N VAL A 99 -2.63 -7.68 9.65
CA VAL A 99 -3.27 -8.53 10.66
C VAL A 99 -4.62 -7.95 11.09
N ARG A 100 -4.71 -6.63 11.28
CA ARG A 100 -5.99 -5.95 11.57
C ARG A 100 -6.98 -6.05 10.42
N GLY A 101 -6.54 -5.78 9.18
CA GLY A 101 -7.39 -5.92 7.99
C GLY A 101 -7.95 -7.33 7.83
N LEU A 102 -7.10 -8.36 8.01
CA LEU A 102 -7.51 -9.76 8.00
C LEU A 102 -8.41 -10.13 9.18
N ALA A 103 -8.16 -9.57 10.36
CA ALA A 103 -9.03 -9.76 11.52
C ALA A 103 -10.42 -9.18 11.22
N TYR A 104 -10.52 -7.97 10.68
CA TYR A 104 -11.79 -7.39 10.26
C TYR A 104 -12.48 -8.23 9.19
N ALA A 105 -11.77 -8.59 8.12
CA ALA A 105 -12.30 -9.41 7.01
C ALA A 105 -12.81 -10.79 7.44
N SER A 106 -12.23 -11.38 8.50
CA SER A 106 -12.58 -12.71 9.02
C SER A 106 -13.37 -12.68 10.33
N ASN A 107 -13.81 -11.50 10.78
CA ASN A 107 -14.41 -11.31 12.10
C ASN A 107 -13.59 -11.92 13.26
N GLY A 108 -12.27 -11.73 13.21
CA GLY A 108 -11.28 -12.15 14.21
C GLY A 108 -10.94 -13.65 14.20
N THR A 109 -11.54 -14.44 13.31
CA THR A 109 -11.35 -15.90 13.27
C THR A 109 -10.09 -16.32 12.51
N PHE A 110 -9.65 -15.52 11.54
CA PHE A 110 -8.61 -15.88 10.57
C PHE A 110 -8.95 -17.15 9.77
N GLU A 111 -10.23 -17.46 9.64
CA GLU A 111 -10.76 -18.51 8.79
C GLU A 111 -11.42 -17.87 7.56
N PHE A 112 -10.89 -18.14 6.37
CA PHE A 112 -11.38 -17.58 5.11
C PHE A 112 -12.06 -18.69 4.31
N LYS A 113 -13.30 -18.43 3.87
CA LYS A 113 -14.07 -19.40 3.06
C LYS A 113 -13.61 -19.46 1.61
N ASP A 114 -13.18 -18.31 1.10
CA ASP A 114 -12.71 -18.15 -0.27
C ASP A 114 -11.19 -18.05 -0.30
N ASN A 115 -10.59 -18.51 -1.40
CA ASN A 115 -9.18 -18.29 -1.65
C ASN A 115 -8.91 -16.79 -1.81
N LEU A 116 -7.85 -16.31 -1.16
CA LEU A 116 -7.35 -14.96 -1.32
C LEU A 116 -6.26 -14.98 -2.39
N SER A 117 -5.82 -13.79 -2.79
CA SER A 117 -4.55 -13.61 -3.51
C SER A 117 -3.68 -12.64 -2.73
N MET A 118 -2.36 -12.77 -2.83
CA MET A 118 -1.42 -11.82 -2.23
C MET A 118 -0.39 -11.34 -3.23
N VAL A 119 0.09 -10.12 -3.02
CA VAL A 119 1.28 -9.59 -3.71
C VAL A 119 2.42 -9.60 -2.71
N PRO A 120 3.52 -10.35 -2.96
CA PRO A 120 4.69 -10.28 -2.11
C PRO A 120 5.46 -8.96 -2.29
N ALA A 121 6.15 -8.51 -1.25
CA ALA A 121 7.03 -7.36 -1.33
C ALA A 121 8.27 -7.69 -2.19
N PRO A 122 8.79 -6.72 -2.97
CA PRO A 122 9.92 -6.93 -3.89
C PRO A 122 11.23 -7.41 -3.26
N HIS A 123 11.37 -7.24 -1.93
CA HIS A 123 12.59 -7.58 -1.19
C HIS A 123 12.24 -8.31 0.12
N SER A 124 11.55 -9.45 0.05
CA SER A 124 11.28 -10.24 1.26
C SER A 124 12.59 -10.66 1.94
N ARG A 125 12.70 -10.37 3.24
CA ARG A 125 13.86 -10.75 4.06
C ARG A 125 13.90 -12.27 4.22
N ASN A 126 15.11 -12.83 4.19
CA ASN A 126 15.46 -14.27 4.22
C ASN A 126 14.83 -15.14 5.32
N ASP A 127 14.10 -14.60 6.30
CA ASP A 127 13.48 -15.35 7.40
C ASP A 127 12.04 -15.81 7.07
N SER A 128 11.39 -15.18 6.07
CA SER A 128 10.09 -15.56 5.51
C SER A 128 10.20 -15.61 4.00
N ASN A 129 9.61 -16.62 3.35
CA ASN A 129 9.63 -16.72 1.89
C ASN A 129 9.01 -15.45 1.26
N TYR A 130 7.99 -14.88 1.89
CA TYR A 130 7.36 -13.62 1.46
C TYR A 130 7.04 -12.68 2.63
N THR A 131 7.31 -11.38 2.45
CA THR A 131 6.60 -10.33 3.19
C THR A 131 5.39 -9.95 2.37
N VAL A 132 4.20 -9.99 2.95
CA VAL A 132 2.97 -9.67 2.22
C VAL A 132 2.84 -8.16 2.07
N ASN A 133 2.63 -7.69 0.84
CA ASN A 133 2.44 -6.28 0.51
C ASN A 133 0.98 -5.94 0.22
N GLU A 134 0.20 -6.84 -0.38
CA GLU A 134 -1.23 -6.62 -0.63
C GLU A 134 -1.96 -7.95 -0.54
N ILE A 135 -3.24 -7.91 -0.19
CA ILE A 135 -4.10 -9.09 -0.09
C ILE A 135 -5.43 -8.75 -0.76
N TYR A 136 -5.93 -9.66 -1.58
CA TYR A 136 -7.15 -9.48 -2.35
C TYR A 136 -8.13 -10.61 -2.04
N TYR A 137 -9.41 -10.29 -1.99
CA TYR A 137 -10.49 -11.26 -2.07
C TYR A 137 -10.49 -11.94 -3.45
N SER A 138 -11.16 -13.09 -3.54
CA SER A 138 -11.33 -13.84 -4.80
C SER A 138 -11.96 -13.03 -5.95
N ASN A 139 -12.74 -11.99 -5.63
CA ASN A 139 -13.34 -11.09 -6.60
C ASN A 139 -12.39 -9.95 -7.06
N GLY A 140 -11.14 -9.94 -6.60
CA GLY A 140 -10.14 -8.92 -6.92
C GLY A 140 -10.22 -7.64 -6.07
N THR A 141 -11.12 -7.58 -5.08
CA THR A 141 -11.20 -6.43 -4.16
C THR A 141 -10.07 -6.50 -3.14
N LEU A 142 -9.40 -5.38 -2.88
CA LEU A 142 -8.35 -5.28 -1.87
C LEU A 142 -8.92 -5.48 -0.46
N ILE A 143 -8.25 -6.30 0.35
CA ILE A 143 -8.44 -6.29 1.80
C ILE A 143 -7.62 -5.12 2.34
N GLU A 144 -8.31 -4.07 2.76
CA GLU A 144 -7.67 -2.88 3.28
C GLU A 144 -6.90 -3.20 4.57
N LYS A 145 -5.67 -2.69 4.64
CA LYS A 145 -4.91 -2.66 5.89
C LYS A 145 -5.53 -1.58 6.77
N LEU A 146 -5.62 -1.83 8.07
CA LEU A 146 -6.15 -0.83 9.00
C LEU A 146 -5.00 -0.06 9.65
N LEU A 147 -4.78 1.17 9.19
CA LEU A 147 -3.76 2.08 9.73
C LEU A 147 -4.36 3.01 10.79
N ILE A 148 -3.58 3.37 11.81
CA ILE A 148 -4.09 4.25 12.88
C ILE A 148 -4.27 5.70 12.39
N GLU A 149 -3.51 6.07 11.36
CA GLU A 149 -3.57 7.38 10.72
C GLU A 149 -4.71 7.58 9.73
N ASP A 150 -5.44 6.52 9.36
CA ASP A 150 -6.54 6.61 8.41
C ASP A 150 -7.67 7.46 9.02
N GLU A 151 -8.14 8.45 8.26
CA GLU A 151 -9.12 9.44 8.72
C GLU A 151 -10.56 8.92 8.66
N ASP A 152 -10.81 7.96 7.78
CA ASP A 152 -12.10 7.46 7.36
C ASP A 152 -12.46 6.07 7.90
N LEU A 153 -11.71 5.56 8.89
CA LEU A 153 -12.04 4.31 9.58
C LEU A 153 -13.45 4.36 10.17
N THR A 154 -14.25 3.37 9.82
CA THR A 154 -15.57 3.10 10.37
C THR A 154 -15.50 2.72 11.84
N LEU A 155 -16.65 2.73 12.52
CA LEU A 155 -16.72 2.37 13.93
C LEU A 155 -16.36 0.90 14.17
N GLU A 156 -16.73 0.01 13.25
CA GLU A 156 -16.42 -1.43 13.30
C GLU A 156 -14.93 -1.70 13.10
N GLU A 157 -14.28 -1.01 12.16
CA GLU A 157 -12.83 -1.16 11.93
C GLU A 157 -12.02 -0.68 13.13
N ARG A 158 -12.47 0.36 13.83
CA ARG A 158 -11.83 0.88 15.05
C ARG A 158 -11.82 -0.14 16.18
N GLU A 159 -12.77 -1.08 16.23
CA GLU A 159 -12.81 -2.11 17.27
C GLU A 159 -11.60 -3.06 17.24
N TYR A 160 -10.93 -3.17 16.08
CA TYR A 160 -9.70 -3.93 15.92
C TYR A 160 -8.45 -3.19 16.40
N PHE A 161 -8.60 -1.96 16.88
CA PHE A 161 -7.58 -1.22 17.61
C PHE A 161 -7.93 -1.24 19.09
N GLN A 162 -7.04 -1.81 19.90
CA GLN A 162 -7.26 -1.84 21.34
C GLN A 162 -6.94 -0.46 21.93
N ASP A 163 -7.96 0.28 22.37
CA ASP A 163 -7.85 1.70 22.75
C ASP A 163 -7.49 2.61 21.56
N TYR A 164 -8.37 2.64 20.55
CA TYR A 164 -8.17 3.41 19.32
C TYR A 164 -7.82 4.89 19.58
N GLU A 165 -8.59 5.59 20.41
CA GLU A 165 -8.40 7.03 20.65
C GLU A 165 -7.06 7.31 21.35
N GLY A 166 -6.72 6.53 22.38
CA GLY A 166 -5.42 6.66 23.06
C GLY A 166 -4.24 6.35 22.14
N GLN A 167 -4.35 5.29 21.32
CA GLN A 167 -3.33 4.96 20.32
C GLN A 167 -3.19 6.05 19.25
N LYS A 168 -4.29 6.63 18.80
CA LYS A 168 -4.32 7.69 17.78
C LYS A 168 -3.66 8.96 18.30
N GLU A 169 -4.01 9.38 19.51
CA GLU A 169 -3.37 10.52 20.18
C GLU A 169 -1.85 10.30 20.31
N ALA A 170 -1.44 9.13 20.81
CA ALA A 170 -0.03 8.78 20.96
C ALA A 170 0.73 8.80 19.61
N TYR A 171 0.09 8.30 18.53
CA TYR A 171 0.66 8.34 17.19
C TYR A 171 0.92 9.78 16.72
N TYR A 172 -0.08 10.67 16.83
CA TYR A 172 0.09 12.06 16.38
C TYR A 172 1.09 12.83 17.24
N ASN A 173 1.09 12.62 18.57
CA ASN A 173 2.07 13.23 19.45
C ASN A 173 3.50 12.83 19.08
N LYS A 174 3.73 11.53 18.85
CA LYS A 174 5.03 11.04 18.39
C LYS A 174 5.41 11.62 17.03
N LYS A 175 4.47 11.64 16.07
CA LYS A 175 4.70 12.19 14.73
C LYS A 175 5.08 13.69 14.77
N GLN A 176 4.56 14.45 15.73
CA GLN A 176 4.97 15.85 15.92
C GLN A 176 6.35 15.94 16.58
N GLN A 177 6.63 15.10 17.58
CA GLN A 177 7.96 15.05 18.21
C GLN A 177 9.05 14.72 17.19
N ASP A 178 8.88 13.65 16.40
CA ASP A 178 9.84 13.23 15.38
C ASP A 178 10.11 14.34 14.34
N LYS A 179 9.11 15.19 14.06
CA LYS A 179 9.28 16.36 13.17
C LYS A 179 10.11 17.46 13.83
N LEU A 180 9.92 17.71 15.12
CA LEU A 180 10.69 18.71 15.86
C LEU A 180 12.15 18.27 15.98
N ASP A 181 12.39 17.01 16.31
CA ASP A 181 13.74 16.43 16.42
C ASP A 181 14.47 16.52 15.07
N ALA A 182 13.79 16.18 13.96
CA ALA A 182 14.36 16.31 12.61
C ALA A 182 14.61 17.76 12.16
N ILE A 183 13.98 18.76 12.79
CA ILE A 183 14.29 20.18 12.58
C ILE A 183 15.51 20.57 13.42
N GLU A 184 15.58 20.13 14.67
CA GLU A 184 16.71 20.38 15.57
C GLU A 184 18.01 19.82 15.00
N ASP A 185 18.01 18.56 14.53
CA ASP A 185 19.17 17.91 13.92
C ASP A 185 19.67 18.69 12.68
N ARG A 186 18.75 19.09 11.79
CA ARG A 186 19.11 19.89 10.61
C ARG A 186 19.69 21.26 10.97
N GLN A 187 19.17 21.90 12.01
CA GLN A 187 19.70 23.19 12.48
C GLN A 187 21.07 23.03 13.14
N PHE A 188 21.31 21.94 13.87
CA PHE A 188 22.61 21.61 14.45
C PHE A 188 23.67 21.35 13.37
N ASP A 189 23.32 20.61 12.32
CA ASP A 189 24.20 20.36 11.19
C ASP A 189 24.50 21.64 10.39
N GLU A 190 23.51 22.49 10.14
CA GLU A 190 23.69 23.76 9.45
C GLU A 190 24.56 24.75 10.26
N TYR A 191 24.42 24.76 11.59
CA TYR A 191 25.28 25.53 12.49
C TYR A 191 26.74 25.06 12.41
N ASN A 192 27.00 23.75 12.40
CA ASN A 192 28.36 23.20 12.31
C ASN A 192 28.98 23.34 10.91
N TYR A 193 28.19 23.38 9.85
CA TYR A 193 28.69 23.53 8.47
C TYR A 193 29.10 24.98 8.14
N GLN A 194 28.53 25.98 8.84
CA GLN A 194 28.78 27.40 8.58
C GLN A 194 29.84 28.07 9.48
N THR A 195 30.51 27.33 10.36
CA THR A 195 31.61 27.88 11.16
C THR A 195 32.87 28.06 10.32
N SER A 196 32.98 29.20 9.64
CA SER A 196 34.30 29.77 9.35
C SER A 196 34.97 30.12 10.69
N PRO A 197 36.25 29.77 10.92
CA PRO A 197 36.92 29.96 12.22
C PRO A 197 37.03 31.42 12.69
N LYS A 198 36.52 32.38 11.92
CA LYS A 198 36.56 33.83 12.22
C LYS A 198 35.22 34.45 12.61
N THR A 199 34.09 33.73 12.49
CA THR A 199 32.78 34.25 12.94
C THR A 199 31.87 33.11 13.41
N GLN A 200 31.57 33.05 14.70
CA GLN A 200 30.56 32.15 15.27
C GLN A 200 29.19 32.82 15.17
N ARG A 201 28.19 32.13 14.66
CA ARG A 201 26.81 32.64 14.59
C ARG A 201 25.82 31.52 14.77
N GLY A 202 24.74 31.75 15.51
CA GLY A 202 23.70 30.74 15.71
C GLY A 202 22.44 31.25 16.35
N ILE A 203 21.56 30.29 16.61
CA ILE A 203 20.25 30.51 17.20
C ILE A 203 20.22 29.79 18.55
N ILE A 204 19.80 30.48 19.60
CA ILE A 204 19.58 29.94 20.94
C ILE A 204 18.08 29.94 21.20
N TYR A 205 17.56 28.80 21.62
CA TYR A 205 16.18 28.66 22.07
C TYR A 205 16.15 28.58 23.59
N GLY A 206 15.29 29.38 24.21
CA GLY A 206 15.05 29.35 25.65
C GLY A 206 13.55 29.42 25.96
N PRO A 207 13.17 29.36 27.25
CA PRO A 207 11.77 29.37 27.69
C PRO A 207 10.94 30.55 27.17
N ASN A 208 11.61 31.63 26.72
CA ASN A 208 11.00 32.88 26.27
C ASN A 208 11.16 33.13 24.76
N GLY A 209 11.49 32.10 23.97
CA GLY A 209 11.54 32.17 22.51
C GLY A 209 12.95 32.01 21.91
N MET A 210 13.07 32.46 20.66
CA MET A 210 14.25 32.27 19.80
C MET A 210 15.10 33.54 19.74
N SER A 211 16.41 33.41 19.90
CA SER A 211 17.36 34.54 19.80
C SER A 211 18.54 34.19 18.88
N TYR A 212 18.92 35.12 18.00
CA TYR A 212 20.07 34.97 17.11
C TYR A 212 21.30 35.68 17.70
N TYR A 213 22.47 35.04 17.64
CA TYR A 213 23.74 35.64 18.04
C TYR A 213 24.79 35.53 16.93
N ARG A 214 25.71 36.50 16.92
CA ARG A 214 26.86 36.56 16.02
C ARG A 214 28.06 37.16 16.74
N SER A 215 29.20 36.47 16.71
CA SER A 215 30.50 37.01 17.11
C SER A 215 31.14 37.76 15.94
N PHE A 216 31.83 38.85 16.24
CA PHE A 216 32.58 39.67 15.30
C PHE A 216 34.07 39.39 15.39
#